data_AF-Q6VF89-F1
#
_entry.id   AF-Q6VF89-F1
#
_cell.length_a   1.000
_cell.length_b   1.000
_cell.length_c   1.000
_cell.angle_alpha   90.00
_cell.angle_beta   90.00
_cell.angle_gamma   90.00
#
_symmetry.space_group_name_H-M   'P 1'
#
loop_
_entity.id
_entity.type
_entity.pdbx_description
1 polymer ?
#
loop_
_entity_poly.entity_id
_entity_poly.type
_entity_poly.pdbx_seq_one_letter_code
_entity_poly.pdbx_strand_id
1 'polypeptide(L)'
;GLPPAMAAKGHRVMTVSPRYDQYKDAWDTSVVVELKVGDKVETVRFFHCYKRGVDRVFVDHPMFLEKVWGKTASKIYGPRAGVDYKDNQLRFSLLCQAALLAPRVLNLNSSKYFSGPYGENVVFIANDWHTALLPCYLKSMYQSRGIYMSAKVVFCIHNISYQGRFAFADFSLLNLPDRFKSSFDFIDGYNKPVKGRKINWMKAGILESDRVMTVSPYYAQELVSGEDKGVELDNFIRKTGITGIVNGMDVQEWNPATDKYTCVKYDATTVMDAKPLLKE
;
A
#
# COMPACT_ATOMS: atom_id res chain seq x y z
N GLY A 1 -11.99 0.33 10.09
CA GLY A 1 -10.94 -0.07 9.11
C GLY A 1 -10.28 -1.38 9.50
N LEU A 2 -9.64 -2.09 8.55
CA LEU A 2 -9.06 -3.43 8.74
C LEU A 2 -7.94 -3.50 9.81
N PRO A 3 -6.93 -2.60 9.85
CA PRO A 3 -5.85 -2.71 10.83
C PRO A 3 -6.33 -2.61 12.30
N PRO A 4 -7.22 -1.66 12.67
CA PRO A 4 -7.81 -1.65 14.01
C PRO A 4 -8.62 -2.91 14.36
N ALA A 5 -9.32 -3.51 13.37
CA ALA A 5 -10.07 -4.75 13.60
C ALA A 5 -9.12 -5.94 13.90
N MET A 6 -7.97 -6.00 13.21
CA MET A 6 -6.92 -6.99 13.50
C MET A 6 -6.27 -6.76 14.87
N ALA A 7 -6.01 -5.51 15.24
CA ALA A 7 -5.49 -5.17 16.57
C ALA A 7 -6.49 -5.56 17.68
N ALA A 8 -7.79 -5.35 17.46
CA ALA A 8 -8.84 -5.79 18.39
C ALA A 8 -8.93 -7.31 18.56
N LYS A 9 -8.39 -8.10 17.62
CA LYS A 9 -8.24 -9.56 17.71
C LYS A 9 -6.94 -9.99 18.40
N GLY A 10 -6.16 -9.06 18.94
CA GLY A 10 -4.95 -9.35 19.73
C GLY A 10 -3.66 -9.39 18.91
N HIS A 11 -3.68 -9.04 17.62
CA HIS A 11 -2.47 -8.94 16.82
C HIS A 11 -1.73 -7.63 17.07
N ARG A 12 -0.40 -7.64 16.99
CA ARG A 12 0.42 -6.42 16.91
C ARG A 12 0.39 -5.91 15.48
N VAL A 13 -0.12 -4.69 15.25
CA VAL A 13 -0.42 -4.19 13.89
C VAL A 13 0.22 -2.84 13.65
N MET A 14 1.02 -2.76 12.58
CA MET A 14 1.61 -1.53 12.07
C MET A 14 1.08 -1.19 10.68
N THR A 15 0.87 0.09 10.42
CA THR A 15 0.67 0.64 9.07
C THR A 15 1.85 1.53 8.73
N VAL A 16 2.40 1.41 7.52
CA VAL A 16 3.47 2.27 7.03
C VAL A 16 2.97 2.98 5.78
N SER A 17 3.07 4.31 5.75
CA SER A 17 2.65 5.13 4.61
C SER A 17 3.52 6.37 4.49
N PRO A 18 3.53 7.09 3.36
CA PRO A 18 4.29 8.34 3.27
C PRO A 18 3.70 9.46 4.13
N ARG A 19 4.57 10.34 4.62
CA ARG A 19 4.18 11.58 5.28
C ARG A 19 4.00 12.68 4.23
N TYR A 20 2.76 12.88 3.79
CA TYR A 20 2.40 13.91 2.82
C TYR A 20 2.12 15.27 3.45
N ASP A 21 1.86 15.30 4.76
CA ASP A 21 1.58 16.53 5.49
C ASP A 21 2.11 16.44 6.93
N GLN A 22 2.12 17.57 7.63
CA GLN A 22 2.56 17.67 9.01
C GLN A 22 1.41 17.27 9.96
N TYR A 23 1.11 15.97 10.01
CA TYR A 23 0.01 15.44 10.82
C TYR A 23 0.17 15.81 12.30
N LYS A 24 -0.84 16.47 12.87
CA LYS A 24 -0.84 16.99 14.25
C LYS A 24 -0.61 15.93 15.31
N ASP A 25 -1.10 14.71 15.09
CA ASP A 25 -1.05 13.60 16.04
C ASP A 25 0.16 12.66 15.84
N ALA A 26 1.06 12.99 14.92
CA ALA A 26 2.27 12.21 14.66
C ALA A 26 3.52 12.91 15.22
N TRP A 27 4.33 12.19 15.99
CA TRP A 27 5.61 12.67 16.54
C TRP A 27 6.80 12.05 15.82
N ASP A 28 7.93 12.76 15.77
CA ASP A 28 9.18 12.27 15.21
C ASP A 28 9.77 11.18 16.12
N THR A 29 10.11 10.01 15.59
CA THR A 29 10.74 8.93 16.38
C THR A 29 12.23 9.17 16.61
N SER A 30 12.81 10.21 16.00
CA SER A 30 14.25 10.49 15.94
C SER A 30 15.08 9.40 15.24
N VAL A 31 14.43 8.39 14.66
CA VAL A 31 15.11 7.34 13.89
C VAL A 31 15.31 7.82 12.47
N VAL A 32 16.57 7.77 12.04
CA VAL A 32 17.03 8.16 10.70
C VAL A 32 17.68 6.96 10.04
N VAL A 33 17.36 6.72 8.77
CA VAL A 33 17.96 5.65 7.96
C VAL A 33 18.35 6.17 6.58
N GLU A 34 19.40 5.58 6.01
CA GLU A 34 19.84 5.85 4.65
C GLU A 34 19.40 4.73 3.71
N LEU A 35 18.84 5.10 2.57
CA LEU A 35 18.33 4.17 1.56
C LEU A 35 18.92 4.51 0.19
N LYS A 36 19.39 3.48 -0.54
CA LYS A 36 19.77 3.66 -1.95
C LYS A 36 18.53 3.63 -2.83
N VAL A 37 18.23 4.75 -3.49
CA VAL A 37 17.06 4.92 -4.35
C VAL A 37 17.52 5.51 -5.68
N GLY A 38 17.46 4.69 -6.73
CA GLY A 38 18.06 5.03 -8.02
C GLY A 38 19.58 5.21 -7.88
N ASP A 39 20.04 6.41 -8.20
CA ASP A 39 21.47 6.76 -8.18
C ASP A 39 21.90 7.50 -6.89
N LYS A 40 20.97 7.74 -5.97
CA LYS A 40 21.20 8.53 -4.75
C LYS A 40 21.05 7.70 -3.49
N VAL A 41 21.72 8.15 -2.43
CA VAL A 41 21.42 7.74 -1.07
C VAL A 41 20.52 8.82 -0.47
N GLU A 42 19.32 8.43 -0.09
CA GLU A 42 18.29 9.30 0.45
C GLU A 42 18.17 9.06 1.96
N THR A 43 18.04 10.14 2.73
CA THR A 43 17.89 10.08 4.19
C THR A 43 16.41 10.15 4.56
N VAL A 44 15.92 9.13 5.26
CA VAL A 44 14.52 9.00 5.63
C VAL A 44 14.35 9.06 7.14
N ARG A 45 13.31 9.74 7.59
CA ARG A 45 12.86 9.73 8.98
C ARG A 45 11.53 9.01 9.12
N PHE A 46 11.23 8.61 10.35
CA PHE A 46 9.96 7.99 10.68
C PHE A 46 9.20 8.85 11.69
N PHE A 47 7.95 9.14 11.39
CA PHE A 47 7.00 9.71 12.35
C PHE A 47 6.06 8.62 12.81
N HIS A 48 5.57 8.71 14.02
CA HIS A 48 4.71 7.69 14.63
C HIS A 48 3.48 8.31 15.28
N CYS A 49 2.36 7.61 15.19
CA CYS A 49 1.12 7.87 15.90
C CYS A 49 0.54 6.53 16.35
N TYR A 50 0.08 6.43 17.60
CA TYR A 50 -0.59 5.25 18.10
C TYR A 50 -2.09 5.51 18.29
N LYS A 51 -2.93 4.78 17.55
CA LYS A 51 -4.39 5.03 17.55
C LYS A 51 -5.20 3.77 17.29
N ARG A 52 -6.22 3.52 18.12
CA ARG A 52 -7.12 2.35 18.03
C ARG A 52 -6.35 1.02 17.98
N GLY A 53 -5.32 0.88 18.81
CA GLY A 53 -4.50 -0.34 18.91
C GLY A 53 -3.44 -0.51 17.82
N VAL A 54 -3.31 0.44 16.89
CA VAL A 54 -2.45 0.32 15.70
C VAL A 54 -1.31 1.33 15.78
N ASP A 55 -0.09 0.85 15.51
CA ASP A 55 1.07 1.71 15.24
C ASP A 55 0.98 2.27 13.82
N ARG A 56 0.89 3.59 13.69
CA ARG A 56 0.84 4.28 12.40
C ARG A 56 2.16 4.97 12.19
N VAL A 57 2.93 4.47 11.24
CA VAL A 57 4.25 4.97 10.88
C VAL A 57 4.16 5.73 9.56
N PHE A 58 4.73 6.93 9.56
CA PHE A 58 4.79 7.79 8.40
C PHE A 58 6.24 7.99 7.97
N VAL A 59 6.54 7.66 6.71
CA VAL A 59 7.85 7.81 6.09
C VAL A 59 8.01 9.28 5.67
N ASP A 60 8.89 10.00 6.35
CA ASP A 60 9.14 11.42 6.11
C ASP A 60 10.34 11.60 5.17
N HIS A 61 10.08 12.32 4.07
CA HIS A 61 11.05 12.65 3.04
C HIS A 61 10.55 13.84 2.19
N PRO A 62 11.44 14.72 1.68
CA PRO A 62 11.06 15.81 0.76
C PRO A 62 10.21 15.38 -0.43
N MET A 63 10.50 14.21 -1.01
CA MET A 63 9.72 13.65 -2.13
C MET A 63 8.25 13.37 -1.81
N PHE A 64 7.85 13.39 -0.53
CA PHE A 64 6.46 13.27 -0.10
C PHE A 64 5.91 14.60 0.42
N LEU A 65 6.57 15.18 1.42
CA LEU A 65 6.06 16.34 2.15
C LEU A 65 6.01 17.61 1.27
N GLU A 66 7.06 17.87 0.49
CA GLU A 66 7.15 19.09 -0.32
C GLU A 66 6.24 19.06 -1.55
N LYS A 67 5.78 17.88 -1.97
CA LYS A 67 4.90 17.73 -3.14
C LYS A 67 3.51 18.31 -2.92
N VAL A 68 3.07 18.35 -1.67
CA VAL A 68 1.65 18.53 -1.33
C VAL A 68 1.42 19.77 -0.45
N TRP A 69 2.49 20.54 -0.16
CA TRP A 69 2.55 21.68 0.77
C TRP A 69 1.20 22.41 1.00
N GLY A 70 0.59 22.19 2.17
CA GLY A 70 -0.62 22.89 2.63
C GLY A 70 -1.92 22.51 1.93
N LYS A 71 -1.92 21.50 1.06
CA LYS A 71 -3.12 20.95 0.40
C LYS A 71 -2.97 19.45 0.18
N THR A 72 -3.14 18.62 1.21
CA THR A 72 -3.29 17.14 1.07
C THR A 72 -4.47 16.70 0.20
N ALA A 73 -5.22 17.64 -0.40
CA ALA A 73 -6.17 17.39 -1.45
C ALA A 73 -5.52 16.65 -2.63
N SER A 74 -6.12 15.52 -3.05
CA SER A 74 -6.03 14.74 -4.31
C SER A 74 -4.71 14.63 -5.12
N LYS A 75 -3.62 15.26 -4.72
CA LYS A 75 -2.38 15.42 -5.47
C LYS A 75 -1.27 14.49 -4.98
N ILE A 76 -1.66 13.36 -4.40
CA ILE A 76 -0.74 12.36 -3.87
C ILE A 76 0.10 11.77 -5.00
N TYR A 77 -0.55 11.38 -6.10
CA TYR A 77 0.10 10.68 -7.21
C TYR A 77 0.54 11.60 -8.35
N GLY A 78 0.04 12.83 -8.37
CA GLY A 78 0.27 13.76 -9.47
C GLY A 78 -0.26 15.17 -9.19
N PRO A 79 0.16 16.20 -9.96
CA PRO A 79 -0.28 17.57 -9.75
C PRO A 79 -1.78 17.80 -10.09
N ARG A 80 -2.36 16.92 -10.92
CA ARG A 80 -3.77 16.92 -11.34
C ARG A 80 -4.21 15.50 -11.73
N ALA A 81 -5.52 15.26 -11.78
CA ALA A 81 -6.07 13.97 -12.20
C ALA A 81 -5.57 13.59 -13.61
N GLY A 82 -5.18 12.32 -13.78
CA GLY A 82 -4.69 11.79 -15.06
C GLY A 82 -3.24 12.14 -15.40
N VAL A 83 -2.53 12.91 -14.56
CA VAL A 83 -1.11 13.22 -14.77
C VAL A 83 -0.32 12.86 -13.53
N ASP A 84 0.55 11.87 -13.63
CA ASP A 84 1.41 11.42 -12.53
C ASP A 84 2.67 12.29 -12.37
N TYR A 85 3.25 12.31 -11.16
CA TYR A 85 4.60 12.86 -11.01
C TYR A 85 5.65 11.93 -11.63
N LYS A 86 6.64 12.53 -12.29
CA LYS A 86 7.75 11.81 -12.95
C LYS A 86 8.58 10.97 -11.99
N ASP A 87 8.66 11.38 -10.73
CA ASP A 87 9.46 10.72 -9.68
C ASP A 87 8.67 9.68 -8.86
N ASN A 88 7.45 9.30 -9.29
CA ASN A 88 6.65 8.29 -8.59
C ASN A 88 7.41 6.96 -8.41
N GLN A 89 8.24 6.56 -9.39
CA GLN A 89 9.06 5.35 -9.27
C GLN A 89 10.03 5.43 -8.10
N LEU A 90 10.76 6.54 -7.96
CA LEU A 90 11.72 6.71 -6.87
C LEU A 90 11.00 6.81 -5.52
N ARG A 91 9.90 7.57 -5.47
CA ARG A 91 9.06 7.75 -4.29
C ARG A 91 8.55 6.42 -3.73
N PHE A 92 7.98 5.58 -4.58
CA PHE A 92 7.37 4.33 -4.15
C PHE A 92 8.41 3.21 -3.94
N SER A 93 9.56 3.27 -4.62
CA SER A 93 10.74 2.46 -4.24
C SER A 93 11.22 2.81 -2.82
N LEU A 94 11.38 4.10 -2.51
CA LEU A 94 11.77 4.59 -1.19
C LEU A 94 10.78 4.14 -0.11
N LEU A 95 9.48 4.25 -0.37
CA LEU A 95 8.43 3.75 0.53
C LEU A 95 8.59 2.26 0.83
N CYS A 96 8.77 1.42 -0.21
CA CYS A 96 8.90 -0.02 -0.03
C CYS A 96 10.14 -0.38 0.80
N GLN A 97 11.28 0.27 0.53
CA GLN A 97 12.52 0.03 1.27
C GLN A 97 12.40 0.50 2.73
N ALA A 98 11.83 1.69 2.97
CA ALA A 98 11.60 2.21 4.33
C ALA A 98 10.64 1.32 5.13
N ALA A 99 9.58 0.80 4.49
CA ALA A 99 8.63 -0.10 5.12
C ALA A 99 9.24 -1.43 5.57
N LEU A 100 10.28 -1.92 4.88
CA LEU A 100 11.04 -3.11 5.28
C LEU A 100 12.00 -2.83 6.44
N LEU A 101 12.43 -1.59 6.65
CA LEU A 101 13.26 -1.23 7.81
C LEU A 101 12.43 -1.01 9.08
N ALA A 102 11.25 -0.39 8.96
CA ALA A 102 10.42 0.04 10.09
C ALA A 102 10.22 -1.04 11.18
N PRO A 103 9.92 -2.33 10.86
CA PRO A 103 9.74 -3.35 11.89
C PRO A 103 10.99 -3.63 12.75
N ARG A 104 12.19 -3.38 12.21
CA ARG A 104 13.47 -3.68 12.86
C ARG A 104 14.05 -2.48 13.61
N VAL A 105 13.89 -1.28 13.07
CA VAL A 105 14.57 -0.08 13.59
C VAL A 105 13.72 0.73 14.57
N LEU A 106 12.40 0.59 14.56
CA LEU A 106 11.51 1.36 15.43
C LEU A 106 11.22 0.61 16.72
N ASN A 107 11.65 1.17 17.85
CA ASN A 107 11.32 0.67 19.17
C ASN A 107 9.99 1.29 19.64
N LEU A 108 8.89 0.53 19.55
CA LEU A 108 7.52 1.04 19.76
C LEU A 108 6.89 0.44 21.02
N ASN A 109 6.62 1.30 22.02
CA ASN A 109 6.18 0.90 23.36
C ASN A 109 4.79 1.42 23.74
N SER A 110 4.01 1.92 22.78
CA SER A 110 2.67 2.48 23.04
C SER A 110 1.61 1.41 23.35
N SER A 111 1.85 0.15 22.98
CA SER A 111 0.95 -0.97 23.29
C SER A 111 1.14 -1.46 24.71
N LYS A 112 0.03 -1.85 25.37
CA LYS A 112 0.07 -2.49 26.70
C LYS A 112 0.60 -3.93 26.67
N TYR A 113 0.53 -4.59 25.52
CA TYR A 113 0.83 -6.03 25.37
C TYR A 113 2.15 -6.28 24.62
N PHE A 114 2.65 -5.28 23.91
CA PHE A 114 3.83 -5.41 23.05
C PHE A 114 4.76 -4.22 23.24
N SER A 115 6.05 -4.48 23.24
CA SER A 115 7.12 -3.49 23.41
C SER A 115 8.28 -3.82 22.47
N GLY A 116 9.24 -2.91 22.34
CA GLY A 116 10.41 -3.15 21.50
C GLY A 116 10.12 -3.02 20.00
N PRO A 117 11.07 -3.44 19.15
CA PRO A 117 10.84 -3.59 17.72
C PRO A 117 9.78 -4.65 17.41
N TYR A 118 9.19 -4.57 16.22
CA TYR A 118 8.31 -5.63 15.70
C TYR A 118 9.09 -6.91 15.39
N GLY A 119 10.36 -6.77 15.03
CA GLY A 119 11.25 -7.87 14.74
C GLY A 119 11.05 -8.44 13.33
N GLU A 120 11.44 -9.69 13.14
CA GLU A 120 11.57 -10.31 11.81
C GLU A 120 10.48 -11.35 11.48
N ASN A 121 9.73 -11.79 12.49
CA ASN A 121 8.60 -12.70 12.29
C ASN A 121 7.32 -11.91 11.98
N VAL A 122 7.22 -11.42 10.75
CA VAL A 122 6.18 -10.47 10.34
C VAL A 122 5.48 -10.91 9.05
N VAL A 123 4.21 -10.55 8.93
CA VAL A 123 3.46 -10.65 7.66
C VAL A 123 3.27 -9.25 7.12
N PHE A 124 3.88 -8.97 5.97
CA PHE A 124 3.68 -7.72 5.24
C PHE A 124 2.43 -7.82 4.38
N ILE A 125 1.57 -6.81 4.44
CA ILE A 125 0.42 -6.66 3.53
C ILE A 125 0.72 -5.47 2.61
N ALA A 126 1.15 -5.77 1.39
CA ALA A 126 1.44 -4.79 0.36
C ALA A 126 0.14 -4.46 -0.41
N ASN A 127 -0.28 -3.19 -0.38
CA ASN A 127 -1.52 -2.72 -0.98
C ASN A 127 -1.23 -1.96 -2.28
N ASP A 128 -1.79 -2.44 -3.39
CA ASP A 128 -1.67 -1.89 -4.75
C ASP A 128 -0.23 -1.74 -5.29
N TRP A 129 -0.14 -1.32 -6.56
CA TRP A 129 1.11 -1.22 -7.32
C TRP A 129 2.20 -0.40 -6.62
N HIS A 130 1.84 0.62 -5.83
CA HIS A 130 2.77 1.46 -5.08
C HIS A 130 3.66 0.66 -4.13
N THR A 131 3.20 -0.49 -3.66
CA THR A 131 3.95 -1.34 -2.71
C THR A 131 4.37 -2.68 -3.30
N ALA A 132 4.16 -2.86 -4.62
CA ALA A 132 4.43 -4.13 -5.30
C ALA A 132 5.92 -4.50 -5.40
N LEU A 133 6.84 -3.56 -5.12
CA LEU A 133 8.28 -3.83 -5.03
C LEU A 133 8.68 -4.49 -3.70
N LEU A 134 7.87 -4.35 -2.65
CA LEU A 134 8.18 -4.87 -1.31
C LEU A 134 8.61 -6.35 -1.31
N PRO A 135 7.90 -7.30 -1.95
CA PRO A 135 8.35 -8.70 -1.98
C PRO A 135 9.68 -8.90 -2.70
N CYS A 136 9.96 -8.12 -3.76
CA CYS A 136 11.23 -8.18 -4.47
C CYS A 136 12.38 -7.69 -3.58
N TYR A 137 12.18 -6.57 -2.87
CA TYR A 137 13.18 -6.04 -1.93
C TYR A 137 13.40 -6.94 -0.73
N LEU A 138 12.33 -7.53 -0.17
CA LEU A 138 12.43 -8.51 0.90
C LEU A 138 13.34 -9.68 0.52
N LYS A 139 13.08 -10.31 -0.63
CA LYS A 139 13.87 -11.43 -1.14
C LYS A 139 15.31 -11.04 -1.51
N SER A 140 15.48 -9.88 -2.14
CA SER A 140 16.78 -9.46 -2.69
C SER A 140 17.74 -8.88 -1.65
N MET A 141 17.24 -8.02 -0.76
CA MET A 141 18.07 -7.23 0.15
C MET A 141 18.16 -7.83 1.56
N TYR A 142 17.15 -8.59 1.99
CA TYR A 142 17.06 -9.09 3.37
C TYR A 142 17.21 -10.61 3.45
N GLN A 143 16.36 -11.38 2.79
CA GLN A 143 16.39 -12.85 2.88
C GLN A 143 17.69 -13.43 2.32
N SER A 144 18.27 -12.81 1.29
CA SER A 144 19.59 -13.17 0.77
C SER A 144 20.74 -13.03 1.79
N ARG A 145 20.50 -12.31 2.90
CA ARG A 145 21.44 -12.07 4.00
C ARG A 145 21.01 -12.74 5.31
N GLY A 146 20.02 -13.65 5.27
CA GLY A 146 19.51 -14.33 6.46
C GLY A 146 18.58 -13.50 7.35
N ILE A 147 18.09 -12.35 6.86
CA ILE A 147 17.17 -11.45 7.59
C ILE A 147 15.74 -11.68 7.08
N TYR A 148 14.73 -11.62 7.98
CA TYR A 148 13.33 -11.84 7.61
C TYR A 148 13.04 -13.22 6.98
N MET A 149 13.76 -14.25 7.40
CA MET A 149 13.64 -15.59 6.82
C MET A 149 12.24 -16.21 6.98
N SER A 150 11.55 -15.90 8.08
CA SER A 150 10.16 -16.34 8.32
C SER A 150 9.11 -15.35 7.81
N ALA A 151 9.51 -14.16 7.36
CA ALA A 151 8.56 -13.14 6.95
C ALA A 151 7.82 -13.55 5.66
N LYS A 152 6.55 -13.15 5.60
CA LYS A 152 5.66 -13.44 4.46
C LYS A 152 5.07 -12.17 3.89
N VAL A 153 4.80 -12.16 2.59
CA VAL A 153 4.17 -11.04 1.90
C VAL A 153 2.85 -11.46 1.29
N VAL A 154 1.79 -10.75 1.68
CA VAL A 154 0.48 -10.81 1.04
C VAL A 154 0.33 -9.56 0.17
N PHE A 155 0.07 -9.74 -1.11
CA PHE A 155 -0.18 -8.64 -2.05
C PHE A 155 -1.67 -8.47 -2.29
N CYS A 156 -2.21 -7.30 -1.93
CA CYS A 156 -3.63 -6.97 -2.01
C CYS A 156 -3.91 -6.00 -3.17
N ILE A 157 -4.66 -6.48 -4.16
CA ILE A 157 -5.10 -5.70 -5.32
C ILE A 157 -6.45 -5.04 -4.97
N HIS A 158 -6.47 -3.72 -4.84
CA HIS A 158 -7.70 -2.95 -4.66
C HIS A 158 -8.26 -2.50 -6.00
N ASN A 159 -7.39 -2.21 -6.97
CA ASN A 159 -7.79 -1.83 -8.31
C ASN A 159 -6.75 -2.27 -9.36
N ILE A 160 -7.15 -3.17 -10.25
CA ILE A 160 -6.30 -3.71 -11.32
C ILE A 160 -5.96 -2.70 -12.42
N SER A 161 -6.70 -1.60 -12.55
CA SER A 161 -6.48 -0.61 -13.62
C SER A 161 -5.15 0.13 -13.45
N TYR A 162 -4.63 0.25 -12.23
CA TYR A 162 -3.38 0.94 -11.93
C TYR A 162 -2.29 -0.06 -11.55
N GLN A 163 -1.31 -0.26 -12.44
CA GLN A 163 -0.37 -1.39 -12.34
C GLN A 163 1.09 -0.97 -12.15
N GLY A 164 1.39 0.33 -12.19
CA GLY A 164 2.79 0.81 -12.21
C GLY A 164 3.52 0.35 -13.46
N ARG A 165 3.01 0.73 -14.64
CA ARG A 165 3.61 0.44 -15.94
C ARG A 165 4.60 1.56 -16.32
N PHE A 166 5.90 1.26 -16.31
CA PHE A 166 6.96 2.22 -16.60
C PHE A 166 7.84 1.77 -17.77
N ALA A 167 8.74 2.64 -18.24
CA ALA A 167 9.62 2.29 -19.35
C ALA A 167 10.54 1.12 -18.95
N PHE A 168 10.81 0.21 -19.88
CA PHE A 168 11.63 -0.97 -19.56
C PHE A 168 13.04 -0.60 -19.08
N ALA A 169 13.59 0.51 -19.58
CA ALA A 169 14.89 1.04 -19.18
C ALA A 169 14.94 1.47 -17.69
N ASP A 170 13.80 1.83 -17.10
CA ASP A 170 13.71 2.33 -15.72
C ASP A 170 13.96 1.22 -14.68
N PHE A 171 14.05 -0.05 -15.09
CA PHE A 171 14.37 -1.15 -14.18
C PHE A 171 15.70 -0.91 -13.42
N SER A 172 16.68 -0.25 -14.04
CA SER A 172 17.96 0.07 -13.39
C SER A 172 17.79 0.97 -12.16
N LEU A 173 16.77 1.84 -12.15
CA LEU A 173 16.46 2.74 -11.05
C LEU A 173 15.95 2.01 -9.81
N LEU A 174 15.49 0.76 -9.96
CA LEU A 174 14.93 -0.02 -8.85
C LEU A 174 16.02 -0.63 -7.95
N ASN A 175 17.30 -0.60 -8.36
CA ASN A 175 18.41 -1.23 -7.65
C ASN A 175 18.16 -2.72 -7.32
N LEU A 176 17.41 -3.43 -8.17
CA LEU A 176 17.14 -4.86 -8.04
C LEU A 176 18.11 -5.68 -8.92
N PRO A 177 18.51 -6.89 -8.50
CA PRO A 177 19.29 -7.79 -9.34
C PRO A 177 18.51 -8.25 -10.58
N ASP A 178 19.23 -8.50 -11.69
CA ASP A 178 18.64 -8.87 -12.99
C ASP A 178 17.74 -10.12 -12.94
N ARG A 179 17.94 -11.01 -11.96
CA ARG A 179 17.08 -12.20 -11.80
C ARG A 179 15.60 -11.86 -11.60
N PHE A 180 15.27 -10.67 -11.11
CA PHE A 180 13.89 -10.21 -10.96
C PHE A 180 13.29 -9.61 -12.24
N LYS A 181 14.12 -9.28 -13.24
CA LYS A 181 13.70 -8.52 -14.43
C LYS A 181 12.58 -9.21 -15.20
N SER A 182 12.58 -10.55 -15.24
CA SER A 182 11.50 -11.36 -15.84
C SER A 182 10.16 -11.20 -15.14
N SER A 183 10.16 -10.99 -13.81
CA SER A 183 8.93 -10.73 -13.04
C SER A 183 8.32 -9.37 -13.41
N PHE A 184 9.14 -8.40 -13.81
CA PHE A 184 8.70 -7.07 -14.26
C PHE A 184 8.36 -7.01 -15.76
N ASP A 185 9.02 -7.81 -16.59
CA ASP A 185 8.92 -7.72 -18.05
C ASP A 185 7.48 -7.92 -18.54
N PHE A 186 6.97 -6.96 -19.29
CA PHE A 186 5.57 -6.89 -19.67
C PHE A 186 5.43 -6.24 -21.05
N ILE A 187 4.59 -6.83 -21.90
CA ILE A 187 4.22 -6.24 -23.19
C ILE A 187 2.88 -5.53 -22.99
N ASP A 188 2.92 -4.20 -23.02
CA ASP A 188 1.74 -3.34 -22.87
C ASP A 188 1.05 -3.16 -24.23
N GLY A 189 -0.28 -3.27 -24.25
CA GLY A 189 -1.10 -2.76 -25.36
C GLY A 189 -1.72 -3.83 -26.26
N TYR A 190 -2.40 -4.84 -25.70
CA TYR A 190 -3.10 -5.86 -26.50
C TYR A 190 -4.12 -5.26 -27.50
N ASN A 191 -4.83 -4.19 -27.12
CA ASN A 191 -5.86 -3.49 -27.92
C ASN A 191 -5.57 -2.00 -28.18
N LYS A 192 -4.31 -1.56 -28.05
CA LYS A 192 -3.92 -0.15 -28.24
C LYS A 192 -3.10 0.04 -29.50
N PRO A 193 -3.10 1.24 -30.13
CA PRO A 193 -2.33 1.50 -31.35
C PRO A 193 -0.82 1.39 -31.15
N VAL A 194 -0.34 1.35 -29.91
CA VAL A 194 1.09 1.22 -29.58
C VAL A 194 1.27 0.03 -28.63
N LYS A 195 1.91 -1.02 -29.14
CA LYS A 195 2.49 -2.10 -28.32
C LYS A 195 3.90 -1.70 -27.89
N GLY A 196 4.23 -1.92 -26.62
CA GLY A 196 5.54 -1.54 -26.09
C GLY A 196 5.99 -2.40 -24.93
N ARG A 197 7.28 -2.74 -24.91
CA ARG A 197 7.91 -3.41 -23.76
C ARG A 197 8.04 -2.43 -22.60
N LYS A 198 7.55 -2.83 -21.43
CA LYS A 198 7.51 -2.04 -20.19
C LYS A 198 7.93 -2.90 -19.00
N ILE A 199 8.22 -2.25 -17.89
CA ILE A 199 8.15 -2.91 -16.58
C ILE A 199 6.76 -2.73 -15.99
N ASN A 200 6.24 -3.77 -15.33
CA ASN A 200 4.96 -3.76 -14.65
C ASN A 200 5.16 -4.19 -13.18
N TRP A 201 5.02 -3.23 -12.26
CA TRP A 201 5.26 -3.48 -10.85
C TRP A 201 4.22 -4.40 -10.22
N MET A 202 2.94 -4.24 -10.57
CA MET A 202 1.87 -5.11 -10.07
C MET A 202 2.09 -6.57 -10.50
N LYS A 203 2.52 -6.81 -11.73
CA LYS A 203 2.93 -8.15 -12.20
C LYS A 203 4.03 -8.74 -11.32
N ALA A 204 5.06 -7.96 -11.01
CA ALA A 204 6.13 -8.41 -10.12
C ALA A 204 5.61 -8.69 -8.70
N GLY A 205 4.74 -7.84 -8.15
CA GLY A 205 4.10 -8.07 -6.84
C GLY A 205 3.28 -9.36 -6.79
N ILE A 206 2.50 -9.64 -7.84
CA ILE A 206 1.73 -10.88 -8.00
C ILE A 206 2.66 -12.09 -7.99
N LEU A 207 3.72 -12.07 -8.81
CA LEU A 207 4.63 -13.21 -8.98
C LEU A 207 5.54 -13.44 -7.76
N GLU A 208 5.93 -12.37 -7.06
CA GLU A 208 6.92 -12.45 -5.99
C GLU A 208 6.32 -12.54 -4.58
N SER A 209 5.02 -12.28 -4.40
CA SER A 209 4.35 -12.43 -3.10
C SER A 209 4.08 -13.90 -2.74
N ASP A 210 3.91 -14.19 -1.45
CA ASP A 210 3.51 -15.53 -0.98
C ASP A 210 2.01 -15.77 -1.19
N ARG A 211 1.19 -14.71 -1.21
CA ARG A 211 -0.25 -14.80 -1.46
C ARG A 211 -0.80 -13.54 -2.12
N VAL A 212 -1.69 -13.73 -3.09
CA VAL A 212 -2.43 -12.64 -3.73
C VAL A 212 -3.87 -12.59 -3.22
N MET A 213 -4.34 -11.39 -2.86
CA MET A 213 -5.70 -11.12 -2.41
C MET A 213 -6.32 -9.94 -3.15
N THR A 214 -7.65 -9.85 -3.08
CA THR A 214 -8.41 -8.68 -3.53
C THR A 214 -9.64 -8.46 -2.66
N VAL A 215 -10.36 -7.38 -2.93
CA VAL A 215 -11.39 -6.80 -2.05
C VAL A 215 -12.81 -7.36 -2.24
N SER A 216 -12.97 -8.41 -3.05
CA SER A 216 -14.25 -9.11 -3.24
C SER A 216 -14.06 -10.49 -3.88
N PRO A 217 -14.78 -11.54 -3.43
CA PRO A 217 -14.78 -12.85 -4.08
C PRO A 217 -15.19 -12.79 -5.56
N TYR A 218 -16.18 -11.97 -5.90
CA TYR A 218 -16.62 -11.83 -7.29
C TYR A 218 -15.56 -11.10 -8.13
N TYR A 219 -14.96 -10.05 -7.58
CA TYR A 219 -13.88 -9.34 -8.27
C TYR A 219 -12.67 -10.26 -8.52
N ALA A 220 -12.35 -11.16 -7.58
CA ALA A 220 -11.32 -12.18 -7.80
C ALA A 220 -11.62 -13.07 -9.03
N GLN A 221 -12.88 -13.46 -9.23
CA GLN A 221 -13.31 -14.23 -10.41
C GLN A 221 -13.21 -13.39 -11.69
N GLU A 222 -13.58 -12.11 -11.63
CA GLU A 222 -13.46 -11.18 -12.76
C GLU A 222 -12.00 -11.03 -13.21
N LEU A 223 -11.08 -10.83 -12.26
CA LEU A 223 -9.65 -10.66 -12.56
C LEU A 223 -9.02 -11.85 -13.27
N VAL A 224 -9.52 -13.07 -13.01
CA VAL A 224 -9.04 -14.29 -13.69
C VAL A 224 -9.90 -14.69 -14.88
N SER A 225 -10.96 -13.94 -15.22
CA SER A 225 -11.88 -14.33 -16.28
C SER A 225 -11.32 -14.10 -17.69
N GLY A 226 -10.46 -13.11 -17.86
CA GLY A 226 -9.81 -12.81 -19.12
C GLY A 226 -9.08 -11.47 -19.12
N GLU A 227 -8.38 -11.19 -20.21
CA GLU A 227 -7.48 -10.05 -20.35
C GLU A 227 -8.16 -8.67 -20.22
N ASP A 228 -9.43 -8.54 -20.62
CA ASP A 228 -10.18 -7.28 -20.50
C ASP A 228 -10.44 -6.91 -19.04
N LYS A 229 -10.85 -7.89 -18.22
CA LYS A 229 -11.16 -7.68 -16.80
C LYS A 229 -9.93 -7.72 -15.91
N GLY A 230 -8.97 -8.60 -16.22
CA GLY A 230 -7.67 -8.67 -15.54
C GLY A 230 -6.67 -7.63 -16.03
N VAL A 231 -7.03 -6.82 -17.04
CA VAL A 231 -6.23 -5.76 -17.64
C VAL A 231 -4.82 -6.29 -17.96
N GLU A 232 -4.77 -7.35 -18.77
CA GLU A 232 -3.57 -8.05 -19.25
C GLU A 232 -2.74 -8.78 -18.16
N LEU A 233 -3.26 -8.90 -16.93
CA LEU A 233 -2.62 -9.62 -15.82
C LEU A 233 -3.33 -10.93 -15.43
N ASP A 234 -4.47 -11.24 -16.05
CA ASP A 234 -5.34 -12.39 -15.74
C ASP A 234 -4.57 -13.72 -15.69
N ASN A 235 -3.68 -13.96 -16.65
CA ASN A 235 -2.89 -15.20 -16.71
C ASN A 235 -1.93 -15.34 -15.52
N PHE A 236 -1.30 -14.25 -15.07
CA PHE A 236 -0.41 -14.28 -13.90
C PHE A 236 -1.18 -14.46 -12.60
N ILE A 237 -2.37 -13.84 -12.51
CA ILE A 237 -3.27 -13.99 -11.36
C ILE A 237 -3.80 -15.43 -11.28
N ARG A 238 -4.20 -16.02 -12.42
CA ARG A 238 -4.66 -17.42 -12.49
C ARG A 238 -3.55 -18.39 -12.06
N LYS A 239 -2.31 -18.15 -12.49
CA LYS A 239 -1.15 -18.98 -12.14
C LYS A 239 -0.82 -18.96 -10.65
N THR A 240 -0.95 -17.80 -10.01
CA THR A 240 -0.60 -17.60 -8.59
C THR A 240 -1.77 -17.91 -7.65
N GLY A 241 -3.00 -17.82 -8.14
CA GLY A 241 -4.21 -17.96 -7.36
C GLY A 241 -4.52 -16.69 -6.57
N ILE A 242 -5.78 -16.27 -6.57
CA ILE A 242 -6.26 -15.06 -5.91
C ILE A 242 -7.43 -15.37 -4.99
N THR A 243 -7.47 -14.70 -3.83
CA THR A 243 -8.60 -14.79 -2.91
C THR A 243 -9.24 -13.44 -2.71
N GLY A 244 -10.54 -13.37 -2.92
CA GLY A 244 -11.33 -12.18 -2.66
C GLY A 244 -11.92 -12.19 -1.25
N ILE A 245 -11.77 -11.08 -0.53
CA ILE A 245 -12.37 -10.86 0.80
C ILE A 245 -13.10 -9.53 0.75
N VAL A 246 -14.41 -9.54 1.03
CA VAL A 246 -15.24 -8.34 0.97
C VAL A 246 -14.77 -7.32 2.02
N ASN A 247 -14.59 -6.06 1.59
CA ASN A 247 -14.28 -4.96 2.50
C ASN A 247 -15.41 -4.73 3.52
N GLY A 248 -15.02 -4.49 4.78
CA GLY A 248 -15.92 -3.92 5.78
C GLY A 248 -16.00 -2.39 5.70
N MET A 249 -16.79 -1.80 6.59
CA MET A 249 -16.94 -0.34 6.72
C MET A 249 -16.67 0.11 8.16
N ASP A 250 -16.29 1.38 8.36
CA ASP A 250 -16.16 1.95 9.70
C ASP A 250 -17.52 2.40 10.25
N VAL A 251 -18.16 1.52 11.02
CA VAL A 251 -19.46 1.76 11.64
C VAL A 251 -19.42 2.76 12.82
N GLN A 252 -18.25 3.27 13.20
CA GLN A 252 -18.15 4.37 14.17
C GLN A 252 -18.24 5.74 13.49
N GLU A 253 -17.74 5.84 12.27
CA GLU A 253 -17.78 7.07 11.47
C GLU A 253 -19.06 7.14 10.65
N TRP A 254 -19.42 6.04 9.99
CA TRP A 254 -20.58 5.93 9.12
C TRP A 254 -21.70 5.17 9.83
N ASN A 255 -22.46 5.89 10.66
CA ASN A 255 -23.62 5.34 11.35
C ASN A 255 -24.74 6.40 11.44
N PRO A 256 -25.88 6.22 10.75
CA PRO A 256 -26.95 7.21 10.70
C PRO A 256 -27.58 7.50 12.06
N ALA A 257 -27.44 6.59 13.04
CA ALA A 257 -27.95 6.79 14.39
C ALA A 257 -27.05 7.71 15.23
N THR A 258 -25.79 7.90 14.85
CA THR A 258 -24.80 8.70 15.60
C THR A 258 -24.06 9.71 14.75
N ASP A 259 -24.46 9.87 13.48
CA ASP A 259 -23.83 10.78 12.54
C ASP A 259 -23.85 12.21 13.09
N LYS A 260 -22.74 12.91 12.90
CA LYS A 260 -22.51 14.27 13.41
C LYS A 260 -22.84 15.33 12.37
N TYR A 261 -23.02 14.93 11.11
CA TYR A 261 -23.28 15.83 9.98
C TYR A 261 -24.75 15.83 9.57
N THR A 262 -25.55 14.83 9.98
CA THR A 262 -26.99 14.82 9.74
C THR A 262 -27.74 15.54 10.85
N CYS A 263 -28.74 16.35 10.47
CA CYS A 263 -29.59 17.06 11.44
C CYS A 263 -30.55 16.11 12.16
N VAL A 264 -31.03 15.07 11.47
CA VAL A 264 -31.88 14.01 12.00
C VAL A 264 -31.10 12.70 12.00
N LYS A 265 -31.05 12.04 13.15
CA LYS A 265 -30.46 10.71 13.32
C LYS A 265 -31.55 9.67 13.16
N TYR A 266 -31.18 8.53 12.58
CA TYR A 266 -32.14 7.47 12.31
C TYR A 266 -31.51 6.09 12.33
N ASP A 267 -32.37 5.10 12.47
CA ASP A 267 -32.05 3.68 12.39
C ASP A 267 -32.99 2.97 11.41
N ALA A 268 -32.95 1.64 11.38
CA ALA A 268 -33.78 0.84 10.49
C ALA A 268 -35.29 1.03 10.71
N THR A 269 -35.72 1.43 11.91
CA THR A 269 -37.13 1.59 12.26
C THR A 269 -37.68 2.97 11.93
N THR A 270 -36.81 3.99 11.92
CA THR A 270 -37.17 5.41 11.73
C THR A 270 -36.76 5.96 10.36
N VAL A 271 -36.16 5.12 9.51
CA VAL A 271 -35.57 5.53 8.22
C VAL A 271 -36.57 6.20 7.28
N MET A 272 -37.84 5.75 7.27
CA MET A 272 -38.85 6.26 6.34
C MET A 272 -39.27 7.70 6.65
N ASP A 273 -39.25 8.08 7.93
CA ASP A 273 -39.60 9.44 8.37
C ASP A 273 -38.39 10.37 8.32
N ALA A 274 -37.21 9.88 8.71
CA ALA A 274 -36.02 10.70 8.84
C ALA A 274 -35.31 10.99 7.52
N LYS A 275 -35.24 10.04 6.57
CA LYS A 275 -34.52 10.27 5.30
C LYS A 275 -35.11 11.39 4.44
N PRO A 276 -36.43 11.55 4.30
CA PRO A 276 -37.00 12.68 3.57
C PRO A 276 -36.53 14.03 4.11
N LEU A 277 -36.48 14.19 5.43
CA LEU A 277 -36.04 15.43 6.10
C LEU A 277 -34.55 15.76 5.88
N LEU A 278 -33.75 14.79 5.44
CA LEU A 278 -32.31 14.97 5.17
C LEU A 278 -32.00 15.32 3.71
N LYS A 279 -33.02 15.34 2.83
CA LYS A 279 -32.85 15.68 1.41
C LYS A 279 -33.13 17.15 1.09
N GLU A 280 -33.75 17.87 2.02
CA GLU A 280 -34.00 19.32 1.97
C GLU A 280 -32.80 20.10 2.51
#